data_AF-A0A848KHL4-F1
#
_entry.id   AF-A0A848KHL4-F1
#
_cell.length_a   1.000
_cell.length_b   1.000
_cell.length_c   1.000
_cell.angle_alpha   90.00
_cell.angle_beta   90.00
_cell.angle_gamma   90.00
#
_symmetry.space_group_name_H-M   'P 1'
#
loop_
_entity.id
_entity.type
_entity.pdbx_description
1 polymer ?
#
loop_
_entity_poly.entity_id
_entity_poly.type
_entity_poly.pdbx_seq_one_letter_code
_entity_poly.pdbx_strand_id
1 'polypeptide(L)'
;MTAQIHDSVFYDGADYSLVGVGGAGLFDPAEHGLAVRMIHTACWRGYICGYTVAEKELFLTSLQVGMDDPPAKLFGARVQTGSGTVYAPIREPVPFTGGLLLGAGFLRELYVHMGFHPAWKYERVVELLFDNGKLTAAHDRSAAMAERRSAQGSLQPTDPRDAKDWIETAFDRNYDSPV
;
A
#
# COMPACT_ATOMS: atom_id res chain seq x y z
N MET A 1 1.24 -7.42 -19.95
CA MET A 1 0.38 -7.37 -18.74
C MET A 1 0.72 -6.07 -18.00
N THR A 2 -0.22 -5.40 -17.34
CA THR A 2 0.00 -4.08 -16.71
C THR A 2 0.17 -4.26 -15.20
N ALA A 3 1.11 -3.55 -14.57
CA ALA A 3 1.29 -3.58 -13.12
C ALA A 3 0.03 -3.10 -12.38
N GLN A 4 -0.23 -3.66 -11.19
CA GLN A 4 -1.36 -3.23 -10.37
C GLN A 4 -1.05 -1.85 -9.76
N ILE A 5 -2.03 -0.94 -9.80
CA ILE A 5 -1.95 0.36 -9.13
C ILE A 5 -1.84 0.11 -7.62
N HIS A 6 -0.84 0.76 -7.02
CA HIS A 6 -0.61 0.74 -5.58
C HIS A 6 -1.61 1.65 -4.86
N ASP A 7 -1.96 1.27 -3.64
CA ASP A 7 -2.59 2.20 -2.69
C ASP A 7 -1.63 3.35 -2.38
N SER A 8 -2.17 4.51 -2.05
CA SER A 8 -1.37 5.71 -1.74
C SER A 8 -1.41 6.02 -0.26
N VAL A 9 -0.30 6.48 0.31
CA VAL A 9 -0.21 6.93 1.69
C VAL A 9 0.42 8.31 1.73
N PHE A 10 -0.32 9.29 2.27
CA PHE A 10 0.24 10.60 2.59
C PHE A 10 0.85 10.57 4.01
N TYR A 11 2.15 10.81 4.09
CA TYR A 11 2.91 10.81 5.34
C TYR A 11 3.99 11.89 5.29
N ASP A 12 4.16 12.63 6.39
CA ASP A 12 5.21 13.64 6.56
C ASP A 12 5.33 14.63 5.38
N GLY A 13 4.17 15.11 4.90
CA GLY A 13 4.09 16.12 3.83
C GLY A 13 4.32 15.59 2.42
N ALA A 14 4.41 14.27 2.21
CA ALA A 14 4.63 13.67 0.89
C ALA A 14 3.71 12.47 0.62
N ASP A 15 3.43 12.25 -0.67
CA ASP A 15 2.72 11.08 -1.16
C ASP A 15 3.68 9.92 -1.43
N TYR A 16 3.32 8.74 -0.95
CA TYR A 16 4.02 7.50 -1.18
C TYR A 16 3.08 6.44 -1.79
N SER A 17 3.66 5.52 -2.55
CA SER A 17 2.99 4.26 -2.89
C SER A 17 3.15 3.28 -1.73
N LEU A 18 2.10 2.56 -1.38
CA LEU A 18 2.17 1.42 -0.45
C LEU A 18 2.75 0.23 -1.20
N VAL A 19 4.00 -0.12 -0.89
CA VAL A 19 4.79 -1.12 -1.64
C VAL A 19 4.98 -2.43 -0.88
N GLY A 20 4.66 -2.46 0.41
CA GLY A 20 4.65 -3.66 1.23
C GLY A 20 3.72 -3.52 2.43
N VAL A 21 3.08 -4.62 2.80
CA VAL A 21 2.20 -4.72 3.97
C VAL A 21 2.54 -6.01 4.70
N GLY A 22 2.77 -5.93 6.01
CA GLY A 22 2.96 -7.07 6.89
C GLY A 22 2.19 -6.84 8.17
N GLY A 23 1.20 -7.69 8.48
CA GLY A 23 0.28 -7.47 9.59
C GLY A 23 -1.18 -7.68 9.20
N ALA A 24 -2.10 -7.13 10.00
CA ALA A 24 -3.54 -7.30 9.82
C ALA A 24 -4.31 -6.01 10.17
N GLY A 25 -5.57 -5.93 9.72
CA GLY A 25 -6.46 -4.80 10.01
C GLY A 25 -6.31 -3.60 9.07
N LEU A 26 -5.68 -3.79 7.90
CA LEU A 26 -5.72 -2.81 6.83
C LEU A 26 -7.08 -2.90 6.13
N PHE A 27 -7.56 -1.78 5.58
CA PHE A 27 -8.89 -1.72 4.99
C PHE A 27 -9.08 -2.73 3.82
N ASP A 28 -10.11 -3.55 3.94
CA ASP A 28 -10.61 -4.43 2.88
C ASP A 28 -12.09 -4.14 2.61
N PRO A 29 -12.47 -3.66 1.42
CA PRO A 29 -13.88 -3.45 1.07
C PRO A 29 -14.79 -4.65 1.35
N ALA A 30 -14.28 -5.88 1.21
CA ALA A 30 -15.08 -7.10 1.43
C ALA A 30 -15.49 -7.25 2.90
N GLU A 31 -14.65 -6.85 3.84
CA GLU A 31 -14.97 -6.82 5.29
C GLU A 31 -16.06 -5.79 5.62
N HIS A 32 -16.28 -4.82 4.73
CA HIS A 32 -17.35 -3.83 4.81
C HIS A 32 -18.58 -4.18 3.96
N GLY A 33 -18.67 -5.42 3.47
CA GLY A 33 -19.82 -5.91 2.69
C GLY A 33 -19.88 -5.39 1.26
N LEU A 34 -18.77 -4.85 0.73
CA LEU A 34 -18.72 -4.33 -0.63
C LEU A 34 -18.33 -5.46 -1.61
N ALA A 35 -19.21 -5.76 -2.56
CA ALA A 35 -18.95 -6.73 -3.61
C ALA A 35 -18.07 -6.11 -4.71
N VAL A 36 -16.75 -6.25 -4.57
CA VAL A 36 -15.78 -5.64 -5.47
C VAL A 36 -15.69 -6.36 -6.81
N ARG A 37 -15.55 -5.58 -7.88
CA ARG A 37 -15.20 -6.02 -9.22
C ARG A 37 -13.95 -5.30 -9.75
N MET A 38 -13.27 -5.97 -10.65
CA MET A 38 -12.17 -5.40 -11.42
C MET A 38 -12.58 -4.07 -12.08
N ILE A 39 -11.74 -3.03 -11.95
CA ILE A 39 -11.95 -1.71 -12.56
C ILE A 39 -11.35 -1.69 -13.98
N HIS A 40 -10.10 -2.12 -14.13
CA HIS A 40 -9.38 -2.23 -15.42
C HIS A 40 -8.14 -3.13 -15.26
N THR A 41 -7.38 -3.37 -16.34
CA THR A 41 -6.21 -4.28 -16.38
C THR A 41 -5.02 -3.88 -15.52
N ALA A 42 -5.06 -2.70 -14.91
CA ALA A 42 -4.09 -2.21 -13.93
C ALA A 42 -4.70 -2.13 -12.51
N CYS A 43 -5.93 -2.59 -12.32
CA CYS A 43 -6.60 -2.69 -11.02
C CYS A 43 -7.47 -3.95 -11.00
N TRP A 44 -6.81 -5.11 -11.04
CA TRP A 44 -7.43 -6.44 -10.99
C TRP A 44 -8.13 -6.69 -9.65
N ARG A 45 -7.50 -6.24 -8.55
CA ARG A 45 -8.07 -6.29 -7.19
C ARG A 45 -9.42 -5.53 -7.10
N GLY A 46 -9.66 -4.59 -8.00
CA GLY A 46 -10.93 -3.89 -8.12
C GLY A 46 -11.12 -2.73 -7.14
N TYR A 47 -10.10 -2.40 -6.35
CA TYR A 47 -10.11 -1.22 -5.50
C TYR A 47 -8.72 -0.63 -5.27
N ILE A 48 -8.70 0.68 -5.02
CA ILE A 48 -7.53 1.49 -4.69
C ILE A 48 -7.90 2.33 -3.48
N CYS A 49 -7.08 2.27 -2.43
CA CYS A 49 -7.24 3.03 -1.21
C CYS A 49 -6.23 4.18 -1.16
N GLY A 50 -6.69 5.32 -0.67
CA GLY A 50 -5.84 6.40 -0.21
C GLY A 50 -5.87 6.45 1.32
N TYR A 51 -4.69 6.56 1.92
CA TYR A 51 -4.51 6.69 3.35
C TYR A 51 -3.78 7.97 3.71
N THR A 52 -3.96 8.40 4.94
CA THR A 52 -3.17 9.48 5.53
C THR A 52 -2.76 9.09 6.94
N VAL A 53 -1.49 9.33 7.25
CA VAL A 53 -0.99 9.25 8.62
C VAL A 53 -0.95 10.67 9.18
N ALA A 54 -1.87 10.96 10.10
CA ALA A 54 -2.00 12.27 10.73
C ALA A 54 -2.10 12.09 12.25
N GLU A 55 -1.45 12.98 13.01
CA GLU A 55 -1.48 12.91 14.49
C GLU A 55 -1.06 11.53 15.06
N LYS A 56 -0.13 10.84 14.36
CA LYS A 56 0.29 9.46 14.63
C LYS A 56 -0.83 8.43 14.51
N GLU A 57 -1.84 8.67 13.70
CA GLU A 57 -2.93 7.73 13.43
C GLU A 57 -3.09 7.48 11.93
N LEU A 58 -3.45 6.25 11.56
CA LEU A 58 -3.74 5.87 10.18
C LEU A 58 -5.24 6.05 9.88
N PHE A 59 -5.53 6.81 8.82
CA PHE A 59 -6.89 7.02 8.32
C PHE A 59 -7.02 6.56 6.87
N LEU A 60 -8.15 5.94 6.55
CA LEU A 60 -8.63 5.84 5.16
C LEU A 60 -9.17 7.22 4.76
N THR A 61 -8.68 7.74 3.63
CA THR A 61 -9.04 9.07 3.14
C THR A 61 -9.69 9.07 1.77
N SER A 62 -9.47 8.01 0.98
CA SER A 62 -10.23 7.76 -0.24
C SER A 62 -10.37 6.28 -0.52
N LEU A 63 -11.46 5.92 -1.19
CA LEU A 63 -11.67 4.59 -1.75
C LEU A 63 -12.16 4.75 -3.19
N GLN A 64 -11.40 4.23 -4.14
CA GLN A 64 -11.90 3.96 -5.48
C GLN A 64 -12.20 2.46 -5.59
N VAL A 65 -13.40 2.10 -6.04
CA VAL A 65 -13.84 0.71 -6.09
C VAL A 65 -14.70 0.45 -7.33
N GLY A 66 -14.49 -0.70 -7.97
CA GLY A 66 -15.34 -1.22 -9.02
C GLY A 66 -16.47 -2.05 -8.41
N MET A 67 -17.71 -1.77 -8.80
CA MET A 67 -18.92 -2.42 -8.27
C MET A 67 -20.09 -2.15 -9.22
N ASP A 68 -21.04 -3.09 -9.32
CA ASP A 68 -22.23 -2.92 -10.17
C ASP A 68 -23.24 -1.96 -9.55
N ASP A 69 -23.44 -2.07 -8.23
CA ASP A 69 -24.41 -1.29 -7.46
C ASP A 69 -23.71 -0.60 -6.27
N PRO A 70 -23.04 0.53 -6.51
CA PRO A 70 -22.35 1.25 -5.46
C PRO A 70 -23.30 1.86 -4.43
N PRO A 71 -23.03 1.73 -3.11
CA PRO A 71 -23.84 2.44 -2.12
C PRO A 71 -23.75 3.95 -2.34
N ALA A 72 -24.90 4.62 -2.30
CA ALA A 72 -24.99 6.07 -2.50
C ALA A 72 -24.25 6.88 -1.41
N LYS A 73 -23.94 6.24 -0.26
CA LYS A 73 -23.19 6.82 0.84
C LYS A 73 -22.28 5.75 1.44
N LEU A 74 -21.03 6.12 1.68
CA LEU A 74 -20.05 5.30 2.40
C LEU A 74 -19.16 6.25 3.22
N PHE A 75 -19.01 6.00 4.52
CA PHE A 75 -18.24 6.83 5.46
C PHE A 75 -18.53 8.34 5.42
N GLY A 76 -19.76 8.73 5.07
CA GLY A 76 -20.14 10.14 4.91
C GLY A 76 -19.43 10.88 3.76
N ALA A 77 -18.69 10.17 2.92
CA ALA A 77 -17.93 10.74 1.82
C ALA A 77 -18.82 11.18 0.66
N ARG A 78 -18.30 12.10 -0.17
CA ARG A 78 -18.92 12.41 -1.47
C ARG A 78 -18.63 11.27 -2.44
N VAL A 79 -19.58 11.02 -3.33
CA VAL A 79 -19.48 9.98 -4.35
C VAL A 79 -19.25 10.61 -5.71
N GLN A 80 -18.28 10.10 -6.45
CA GLN A 80 -18.03 10.44 -7.86
C GLN A 80 -17.97 9.15 -8.68
N THR A 81 -18.66 9.12 -9.82
CA THR A 81 -18.70 7.97 -10.72
C THR A 81 -17.87 8.22 -11.98
N GLY A 82 -17.19 7.18 -12.47
CA GLY A 82 -16.31 7.24 -13.64
C GLY A 82 -15.85 5.83 -14.05
N SER A 83 -14.55 5.64 -14.25
CA SER A 83 -13.98 4.29 -14.48
C SER A 83 -14.15 3.35 -13.27
N GLY A 84 -14.52 3.89 -12.11
CA GLY A 84 -15.04 3.21 -10.93
C GLY A 84 -15.80 4.21 -10.05
N THR A 85 -16.24 3.80 -8.87
CA THR A 85 -16.86 4.68 -7.89
C THR A 85 -15.82 5.17 -6.90
N VAL A 86 -15.70 6.48 -6.74
CA VAL A 86 -14.76 7.13 -5.81
C VAL A 86 -15.54 7.73 -4.64
N TYR A 87 -15.12 7.35 -3.43
CA TYR A 87 -15.58 7.91 -2.16
C TYR A 87 -14.46 8.76 -1.57
N ALA A 88 -14.66 10.09 -1.51
CA ALA A 88 -13.72 11.02 -0.88
C ALA A 88 -14.38 12.37 -0.53
N PRO A 89 -13.90 13.11 0.49
CA PRO A 89 -12.92 12.66 1.48
C PRO A 89 -13.57 11.69 2.49
N ILE A 90 -12.81 10.70 2.93
CA ILE A 90 -13.12 9.82 4.06
C ILE A 90 -12.25 10.25 5.26
N ARG A 91 -12.68 9.98 6.50
CA ARG A 91 -11.86 10.13 7.70
C ARG A 91 -12.15 8.99 8.67
N GLU A 92 -11.94 7.77 8.18
CA GLU A 92 -12.19 6.55 8.96
C GLU A 92 -10.88 6.05 9.56
N PRO A 93 -10.77 5.90 10.89
CA PRO A 93 -9.61 5.28 11.52
C PRO A 93 -9.42 3.85 11.03
N VAL A 94 -8.18 3.46 10.75
CA VAL A 94 -7.84 2.09 10.32
C VAL A 94 -7.11 1.39 11.47
N PRO A 95 -7.68 0.34 12.10
CA PRO A 95 -7.10 -0.35 13.25
C PRO A 95 -5.96 -1.31 12.85
N PHE A 96 -5.06 -0.86 11.97
CA PHE A 96 -3.96 -1.66 11.45
C PHE A 96 -2.89 -1.92 12.50
N THR A 97 -2.43 -3.16 12.59
CA THR A 97 -1.29 -3.56 13.42
C THR A 97 -0.27 -4.28 12.56
N GLY A 98 0.97 -3.79 12.55
CA GLY A 98 2.06 -4.32 11.73
C GLY A 98 2.90 -3.23 11.05
N GLY A 99 3.57 -3.59 9.95
CA GLY A 99 4.41 -2.71 9.16
C GLY A 99 3.81 -2.34 7.80
N LEU A 100 3.91 -1.06 7.44
CA LEU A 100 3.70 -0.56 6.09
C LEU A 100 5.03 -0.09 5.50
N LEU A 101 5.35 -0.54 4.29
CA LEU A 101 6.51 -0.08 3.55
C LEU A 101 6.05 0.90 2.47
N LEU A 102 6.55 2.13 2.54
CA LEU A 102 6.17 3.24 1.69
C LEU A 102 7.30 3.57 0.71
N GLY A 103 7.00 3.63 -0.59
CA GLY A 103 7.96 3.93 -1.65
C GLY A 103 7.63 5.23 -2.38
N ALA A 104 8.62 6.09 -2.58
CA ALA A 104 8.52 7.29 -3.42
C ALA A 104 9.69 7.39 -4.41
N GLY A 105 9.44 8.02 -5.56
CA GLY A 105 10.44 8.12 -6.64
C GLY A 105 10.72 6.77 -7.29
N PHE A 106 9.69 6.15 -7.90
CA PHE A 106 9.87 4.88 -8.60
C PHE A 106 10.85 5.03 -9.78
N LEU A 107 11.90 4.21 -9.78
CA LEU A 107 12.92 4.21 -10.82
C LEU A 107 12.41 3.44 -12.04
N ARG A 108 11.98 4.21 -13.05
CA ARG A 108 11.39 3.68 -14.30
C ARG A 108 12.28 2.68 -15.03
N GLU A 109 13.61 2.79 -14.86
CA GLU A 109 14.60 1.89 -15.43
C GLU A 109 14.50 0.44 -14.90
N LEU A 110 13.79 0.25 -13.78
CA LEU A 110 13.63 -1.04 -13.10
C LEU A 110 12.22 -1.63 -13.31
N TYR A 111 11.44 -1.06 -14.24
CA TYR A 111 10.06 -1.46 -14.50
C TYR A 111 9.97 -2.90 -15.04
N VAL A 112 9.18 -3.73 -14.36
CA VAL A 112 8.78 -5.06 -14.84
C VAL A 112 7.27 -5.10 -14.91
N HIS A 113 6.74 -5.64 -16.00
CA HIS A 113 5.33 -5.64 -16.36
C HIS A 113 4.42 -6.48 -15.44
N MET A 114 4.94 -7.10 -14.39
CA MET A 114 4.23 -8.11 -13.59
C MET A 114 4.42 -7.91 -12.08
N GLY A 115 3.30 -7.90 -11.33
CA GLY A 115 3.30 -7.90 -9.86
C GLY A 115 3.44 -6.52 -9.19
N PHE A 116 3.57 -6.53 -7.86
CA PHE A 116 3.97 -5.37 -7.07
C PHE A 116 5.44 -5.07 -7.30
N HIS A 117 5.80 -3.79 -7.45
CA HIS A 117 7.20 -3.41 -7.56
C HIS A 117 7.91 -3.55 -6.21
N PRO A 118 9.03 -4.28 -6.12
CA PRO A 118 9.82 -4.34 -4.90
C PRO A 118 10.28 -2.96 -4.43
N ALA A 119 10.30 -2.73 -3.11
CA ALA A 119 10.62 -1.41 -2.55
C ALA A 119 12.03 -0.90 -2.92
N TRP A 120 13.00 -1.78 -3.21
CA TRP A 120 14.34 -1.37 -3.64
C TRP A 120 14.38 -0.61 -4.97
N LYS A 121 13.26 -0.62 -5.71
CA LYS A 121 13.05 0.16 -6.94
C LYS A 121 12.63 1.61 -6.72
N TYR A 122 12.49 2.03 -5.47
CA TYR A 122 12.14 3.39 -5.10
C TYR A 122 13.35 4.13 -4.54
N GLU A 123 13.48 5.41 -4.86
CA GLU A 123 14.54 6.28 -4.36
C GLU A 123 14.43 6.49 -2.85
N ARG A 124 13.21 6.71 -2.36
CA ARG A 124 12.90 6.83 -0.93
C ARG A 124 12.03 5.68 -0.48
N VAL A 125 12.42 5.07 0.63
CA VAL A 125 11.67 3.99 1.26
C VAL A 125 11.58 4.25 2.76
N VAL A 126 10.35 4.31 3.27
CA VAL A 126 10.09 4.50 4.70
C VAL A 126 9.26 3.34 5.21
N GLU A 127 9.66 2.73 6.32
CA GLU A 127 8.89 1.73 7.03
C GLU A 127 8.15 2.41 8.20
N LEU A 128 6.83 2.21 8.27
CA LEU A 128 5.99 2.69 9.35
C LEU A 128 5.45 1.50 10.14
N LEU A 129 5.61 1.52 11.46
CA LEU A 129 5.07 0.49 12.35
C LEU A 129 3.84 1.03 13.09
N PHE A 130 2.80 0.21 13.13
CA PHE A 130 1.53 0.54 13.76
C PHE A 130 1.12 -0.50 14.81
N ASP A 131 0.46 0.00 15.85
CA ASP A 131 -0.29 -0.78 16.83
C ASP A 131 -1.72 -0.21 16.91
N ASN A 132 -2.70 -1.00 16.50
CA ASN A 132 -4.12 -0.63 16.44
C ASN A 132 -4.37 0.76 15.80
N GLY A 133 -3.75 1.00 14.65
CA GLY A 133 -3.86 2.25 13.89
C GLY A 133 -2.97 3.38 14.39
N LYS A 134 -2.27 3.22 15.52
CA LYS A 134 -1.35 4.22 16.06
C LYS A 134 0.07 3.98 15.56
N LEU A 135 0.70 5.00 15.00
CA LEU A 135 2.09 4.97 14.56
C LEU A 135 3.02 4.90 15.79
N THR A 136 3.74 3.79 15.91
CA THR A 136 4.68 3.52 17.01
C THR A 136 6.13 3.80 16.62
N ALA A 137 6.49 3.62 15.35
CA ALA A 137 7.82 3.93 14.83
C ALA A 137 7.81 4.25 13.34
N ALA A 138 8.82 5.01 12.90
CA ALA A 138 9.11 5.26 11.50
C ALA A 138 10.62 5.09 11.26
N HIS A 139 10.98 4.37 10.21
CA HIS A 139 12.37 4.09 9.85
C HIS A 139 12.63 4.44 8.40
N ASP A 140 13.62 5.31 8.14
CA ASP A 140 14.13 5.51 6.78
C ASP A 140 14.96 4.29 6.37
N ARG A 141 14.51 3.60 5.33
CA ARG A 141 15.16 2.41 4.76
C ARG A 141 15.81 2.70 3.41
N SER A 142 15.85 3.95 2.96
CA SER A 142 16.32 4.35 1.63
C SER A 142 17.77 3.93 1.38
N ALA A 143 18.66 4.08 2.36
CA ALA A 143 20.07 3.68 2.25
C ALA A 143 20.23 2.16 2.07
N ALA A 144 19.55 1.37 2.92
CA ALA A 144 19.56 -0.09 2.81
C ALA A 144 19.00 -0.57 1.45
N MET A 145 17.99 0.12 0.93
CA MET A 145 17.40 -0.16 -0.39
C MET A 145 18.34 0.21 -1.54
N ALA A 146 19.11 1.29 -1.42
CA ALA A 146 20.14 1.68 -2.38
C ALA A 146 21.33 0.70 -2.40
N GLU A 147 21.78 0.22 -1.24
CA GLU A 147 22.81 -0.81 -1.14
C GLU A 147 22.37 -2.11 -1.82
N ARG A 148 21.16 -2.60 -1.49
CA ARG A 148 20.59 -3.80 -2.13
C ARG A 148 20.47 -3.64 -3.65
N ARG A 149 20.06 -2.47 -4.13
CA ARG A 149 19.99 -2.16 -5.57
C ARG A 149 21.36 -2.25 -6.24
N SER A 150 22.41 -1.77 -5.57
CA SER A 150 23.78 -1.79 -6.08
C SER A 150 24.36 -3.21 -6.09
N ALA A 151 24.00 -4.04 -5.10
CA ALA A 151 24.45 -5.42 -4.98
C ALA A 151 23.81 -6.39 -6.00
N GLN A 152 22.59 -6.12 -6.48
CA GLN A 152 21.87 -7.06 -7.35
C GLN A 152 22.36 -7.12 -8.80
N GLY A 153 23.18 -6.19 -9.29
CA GLY A 153 23.99 -6.28 -10.52
C GLY A 153 23.27 -6.49 -11.88
N SER A 154 22.09 -7.12 -11.94
CA SER A 154 21.29 -7.32 -13.15
C SER A 154 19.81 -7.50 -12.79
N LEU A 155 18.96 -6.86 -13.60
CA LEU A 155 17.60 -6.44 -13.27
C LEU A 155 16.52 -7.42 -13.73
N GLN A 156 16.48 -8.65 -13.20
CA GLN A 156 15.29 -9.49 -13.34
C GLN A 156 14.95 -10.19 -12.02
N PRO A 157 13.68 -10.10 -11.55
CA PRO A 157 13.18 -11.06 -10.58
C PRO A 157 13.17 -12.43 -11.26
N THR A 158 13.86 -13.42 -10.69
CA THR A 158 13.90 -14.77 -11.27
C THR A 158 12.72 -15.64 -10.86
N ASP A 159 11.90 -15.26 -9.88
CA ASP A 159 10.72 -16.05 -9.52
C ASP A 159 9.64 -15.24 -8.80
N PRO A 160 8.33 -15.45 -9.06
CA PRO A 160 7.24 -14.94 -8.23
C PRO A 160 7.33 -15.31 -6.73
N ARG A 161 8.00 -16.41 -6.38
CA ARG A 161 8.28 -16.81 -4.99
C ARG A 161 9.24 -15.84 -4.29
N ASP A 162 10.17 -15.25 -5.03
CA ASP A 162 11.09 -14.24 -4.51
C ASP A 162 10.35 -13.00 -3.99
N ALA A 163 9.17 -12.68 -4.55
CA ALA A 163 8.37 -11.53 -4.11
C ALA A 163 7.69 -11.76 -2.75
N LYS A 164 7.31 -13.00 -2.43
CA LYS A 164 6.71 -13.34 -1.12
C LYS A 164 7.79 -13.41 -0.04
N ASP A 165 8.88 -14.12 -0.31
CA ASP A 165 10.05 -14.18 0.58
C ASP A 165 10.61 -12.77 0.80
N TRP A 166 10.50 -11.87 -0.19
CA TRP A 166 10.86 -10.46 -0.08
C TRP A 166 9.98 -9.67 0.88
N ILE A 167 8.64 -9.82 0.86
CA ILE A 167 7.77 -9.13 1.82
C ILE A 167 8.17 -9.55 3.24
N GLU A 168 8.38 -10.85 3.44
CA GLU A 168 8.78 -11.40 4.74
C GLU A 168 10.19 -10.99 5.20
N THR A 169 11.13 -10.74 4.27
CA THR A 169 12.52 -10.30 4.59
C THR A 169 12.77 -8.79 4.46
N ALA A 170 11.84 -8.02 3.93
CA ALA A 170 11.90 -6.56 3.88
C ALA A 170 11.44 -5.92 5.20
N PHE A 171 10.55 -6.60 5.93
CA PHE A 171 10.25 -6.27 7.32
C PHE A 171 11.38 -6.75 8.21
N ASP A 172 12.18 -5.82 8.70
CA ASP A 172 13.19 -6.12 9.70
C ASP A 172 12.50 -6.15 11.07
N ARG A 173 11.71 -7.20 11.34
CA ARG A 173 11.43 -7.77 12.69
C ARG A 173 10.37 -8.88 12.65
N ASN A 174 10.70 -9.99 13.32
CA ASN A 174 9.72 -10.83 14.01
C ASN A 174 8.85 -9.91 14.88
N TYR A 175 7.57 -9.82 14.57
CA TYR A 175 6.57 -9.20 15.45
C TYR A 175 6.31 -10.13 16.63
N ASP A 176 7.30 -10.30 17.51
CA ASP A 176 7.07 -10.94 18.80
C ASP A 176 6.15 -10.04 19.61
N SER A 177 4.91 -10.51 19.80
CA SER A 177 3.98 -9.93 20.76
C SER A 177 4.64 -9.94 22.15
N PRO A 178 4.60 -8.85 22.93
CA PRO A 178 4.93 -8.95 24.34
C PRO A 178 3.88 -9.84 25.01
N VAL A 179 4.33 -10.96 25.55
CA VAL A 179 3.57 -11.87 26.42
C VAL A 179 3.32 -11.20 27.76
#